data_AF-A0A935BCZ4-F1
#
_entry.id   AF-A0A935BCZ4-F1
#
_cell.length_a   1.000
_cell.length_b   1.000
_cell.length_c   1.000
_cell.angle_alpha   90.00
_cell.angle_beta   90.00
_cell.angle_gamma   90.00
#
_symmetry.space_group_name_H-M   'P 1'
#
loop_
_entity.id
_entity.type
_entity.pdbx_description
1 polymer ?
#
loop_
_entity_poly.entity_id
_entity_poly.type
_entity_poly.pdbx_seq_one_letter_code
_entity_poly.pdbx_strand_id
1 'polypeptide(L)'
;MAAAVLVAGIVGAKLLRNADGIAEGSIRVNLNTATLTELESIPGIGKVLAKQIVAKRPYTSVEQLLQIRGIGPTSLEGLGPYVKVEGETEKLR
;
A
#
# COMPACT_ATOMS: atom_id res chain seq x y z
N MET A 1 30.77 -38.17 -4.78
CA MET A 1 29.46 -38.76 -5.13
C MET A 1 28.37 -37.79 -4.73
N ALA A 2 27.58 -37.35 -5.70
CA ALA A 2 26.47 -36.41 -5.54
C ALA A 2 25.21 -37.10 -4.99
N ALA A 3 24.42 -36.38 -4.22
CA ALA A 3 22.99 -36.63 -4.06
C ALA A 3 22.28 -35.28 -3.96
N ALA A 4 21.74 -34.83 -5.09
CA ALA A 4 20.88 -33.67 -5.19
C ALA A 4 19.46 -34.09 -4.78
N VAL A 5 18.85 -33.36 -3.84
CA VAL A 5 17.43 -33.47 -3.54
C VAL A 5 16.76 -32.18 -3.99
N LEU A 6 15.92 -32.28 -5.02
CA LEU A 6 14.94 -31.29 -5.39
C LEU A 6 13.84 -31.24 -4.33
N VAL A 7 13.56 -30.06 -3.78
CA VAL A 7 12.26 -29.73 -3.18
C VAL A 7 11.76 -28.46 -3.87
N ALA A 8 10.79 -28.64 -4.75
CA ALA A 8 9.98 -27.56 -5.28
C ALA A 8 8.88 -27.21 -4.27
N GLY A 9 8.62 -25.91 -4.10
CA GLY A 9 7.35 -25.42 -3.55
C GLY A 9 7.36 -25.05 -2.08
N ILE A 10 7.77 -23.82 -1.78
CA ILE A 10 7.03 -22.96 -0.86
C ILE A 10 7.10 -21.53 -1.39
N VAL A 11 5.94 -21.14 -1.93
CA VAL A 11 5.31 -19.81 -1.98
C VAL A 11 6.10 -18.69 -1.29
N GLY A 12 6.25 -17.60 -2.05
CA GLY A 12 7.05 -16.44 -1.69
C GLY A 12 6.72 -15.79 -0.35
N ALA A 13 7.79 -15.25 0.22
CA ALA A 13 7.81 -14.11 1.13
C ALA A 13 6.89 -14.22 2.37
N LYS A 14 7.28 -15.07 3.31
CA LYS A 14 7.03 -14.82 4.73
C LYS A 14 8.09 -13.85 5.26
N LEU A 15 7.81 -12.55 5.24
CA LEU A 15 8.53 -11.58 6.07
C LEU A 15 7.55 -10.53 6.61
N LEU A 16 7.39 -10.57 7.94
CA LEU A 16 6.96 -9.50 8.84
C LEU A 16 5.46 -9.17 8.88
N ARG A 17 4.74 -10.01 9.63
CA ARG A 17 3.53 -9.66 10.37
C ARG A 17 3.94 -8.76 11.54
N ASN A 18 3.73 -7.44 11.44
CA ASN A 18 3.64 -6.53 12.58
C ASN A 18 2.28 -5.83 12.46
N ALA A 19 1.30 -6.34 13.21
CA ALA A 19 -0.08 -5.87 13.24
C ALA A 19 -0.35 -4.96 14.46
N ASP A 20 0.68 -4.39 15.06
CA ASP A 20 0.56 -3.55 16.25
C ASP A 20 1.50 -2.35 16.11
N GLY A 21 0.91 -1.17 15.97
CA GLY A 21 1.62 0.10 15.87
C GLY A 21 1.06 0.97 14.77
N ILE A 22 -0.01 1.71 15.09
CA ILE A 22 -0.14 3.09 14.60
C ILE A 22 1.14 3.79 15.06
N ALA A 23 2.19 3.71 14.25
CA ALA A 23 3.45 4.38 14.52
C ALA A 23 3.13 5.86 14.70
N GLU A 24 3.46 6.39 15.88
CA GLU A 24 3.42 7.82 16.17
C GLU A 24 4.19 8.54 15.06
N GLY A 25 3.46 9.24 14.17
CA GLY A 25 3.96 9.73 12.87
C GLY A 25 3.25 9.19 11.62
N SER A 26 2.13 8.47 11.76
CA SER A 26 1.33 7.98 10.63
C SER A 26 0.80 9.14 9.78
N ILE A 27 1.31 9.31 8.55
CA ILE A 27 0.88 10.36 7.63
C ILE A 27 -0.42 9.92 6.96
N ARG A 28 -1.47 10.76 7.01
CA ARG A 28 -2.70 10.54 6.23
C ARG A 28 -2.56 11.22 4.88
N VAL A 29 -2.25 10.42 3.88
CA VAL A 29 -1.96 10.85 2.52
C VAL A 29 -3.27 10.97 1.74
N ASN A 30 -3.53 12.14 1.15
CA ASN A 30 -4.70 12.30 0.30
C ASN A 30 -4.43 11.74 -1.11
N LEU A 31 -5.21 10.76 -1.57
CA LEU A 31 -5.04 10.10 -2.87
C LEU A 31 -5.16 11.06 -4.08
N ASN A 32 -5.94 12.13 -3.95
CA ASN A 32 -6.18 13.14 -4.98
C ASN A 32 -5.06 14.18 -5.09
N THR A 33 -4.44 14.57 -3.97
CA THR A 33 -3.47 15.68 -3.93
C THR A 33 -2.03 15.24 -3.65
N ALA A 34 -1.84 14.04 -3.11
CA ALA A 34 -0.52 13.55 -2.75
C ALA A 34 0.44 13.46 -3.93
N THR A 35 1.72 13.57 -3.64
CA THR A 35 2.77 13.31 -4.64
C THR A 35 3.06 11.82 -4.78
N LEU A 36 3.75 11.43 -5.86
CA LEU A 36 4.19 10.03 -6.05
C LEU A 36 5.01 9.55 -4.86
N THR A 37 5.96 10.35 -4.38
CA THR A 37 6.82 10.03 -3.25
C THR A 37 6.04 9.83 -1.94
N GLU A 38 4.98 10.60 -1.72
CA GLU A 38 4.11 10.44 -0.55
C GLU A 38 3.29 9.16 -0.61
N LEU A 39 2.77 8.81 -1.78
CA LEU A 39 2.09 7.54 -2.00
C LEU A 39 3.05 6.36 -1.83
N GLU A 40 4.28 6.47 -2.33
CA GLU A 40 5.35 5.47 -2.16
C GLU A 40 5.81 5.30 -0.71
N SER A 41 5.57 6.30 0.15
CA SER A 41 5.90 6.22 1.58
C SER A 41 4.89 5.36 2.36
N ILE A 42 3.76 4.99 1.75
CA ILE A 42 2.73 4.19 2.38
C ILE A 42 3.12 2.70 2.31
N PRO A 43 3.14 1.98 3.45
CA PRO A 43 3.45 0.56 3.44
C PRO A 43 2.46 -0.20 2.55
N GLY A 44 2.98 -0.94 1.57
CA GLY A 44 2.18 -1.68 0.59
C GLY A 44 1.91 -0.93 -0.72
N ILE A 45 2.27 0.35 -0.85
CA ILE A 45 2.24 1.09 -2.12
C ILE A 45 3.64 1.26 -2.67
N GLY A 46 3.95 0.54 -3.75
CA GLY A 46 5.19 0.74 -4.51
C GLY A 46 5.02 1.73 -5.68
N LYS A 47 6.13 2.05 -6.35
CA LYS A 47 6.19 2.91 -7.56
C LYS A 47 5.11 2.64 -8.60
N VAL A 48 4.83 1.37 -8.86
CA VAL A 48 3.83 0.96 -9.86
C VAL A 48 2.42 1.32 -9.40
N LEU A 49 2.09 1.01 -8.14
CA LEU A 49 0.79 1.34 -7.56
C LEU A 49 0.62 2.86 -7.43
N ALA A 50 1.62 3.57 -6.92
CA ALA A 50 1.60 5.03 -6.81
C ALA A 50 1.32 5.71 -8.16
N LYS A 51 1.97 5.26 -9.25
CA LYS A 51 1.68 5.76 -10.61
C LYS A 51 0.26 5.46 -11.06
N GLN A 52 -0.25 4.26 -10.80
CA GLN A 52 -1.63 3.93 -11.14
C GLN A 52 -2.63 4.75 -10.32
N ILE A 53 -2.32 5.05 -9.06
CA ILE A 53 -3.15 5.89 -8.21
C ILE A 53 -3.24 7.30 -8.80
N VAL A 54 -2.10 7.91 -9.11
CA VAL A 54 -2.07 9.24 -9.74
C VAL A 54 -2.80 9.23 -11.10
N ALA A 55 -2.64 8.18 -11.90
CA ALA A 55 -3.27 8.07 -13.22
C ALA A 55 -4.80 7.89 -13.17
N LYS A 56 -5.36 7.38 -12.07
CA LYS A 56 -6.79 7.11 -11.92
C LYS A 56 -7.55 8.16 -11.13
N ARG A 57 -6.92 9.29 -10.82
CA ARG A 57 -7.59 10.44 -10.22
C ARG A 57 -8.74 10.94 -11.11
N PRO A 58 -9.81 11.50 -10.51
CA PRO A 58 -10.03 11.69 -9.08
C PRO A 58 -10.67 10.49 -8.37
N TYR A 59 -10.43 10.41 -7.06
CA TYR A 59 -11.04 9.45 -6.13
C TYR A 59 -12.10 10.13 -5.27
N THR A 60 -13.27 9.52 -5.20
CA THR A 60 -14.39 9.90 -4.33
C THR A 60 -14.41 9.06 -3.05
N SER A 61 -13.83 7.86 -3.07
CA SER A 61 -13.79 6.95 -1.91
C SER A 61 -12.53 6.09 -1.92
N VAL A 62 -12.05 5.69 -0.74
CA VAL A 62 -10.86 4.83 -0.60
C VAL A 62 -11.06 3.49 -1.30
N GLU A 63 -12.30 2.97 -1.32
CA GLU A 63 -12.68 1.73 -1.99
C GLU A 63 -12.37 1.71 -3.49
N GLN A 64 -12.32 2.87 -4.15
CA GLN A 64 -11.95 2.95 -5.58
C GLN A 64 -10.50 2.52 -5.84
N LEU A 65 -9.64 2.44 -4.81
CA LEU A 65 -8.33 1.81 -4.93
C LEU A 65 -8.44 0.33 -5.35
N LEU A 66 -9.54 -0.38 -5.07
CA LEU A 66 -9.76 -1.75 -5.53
C LEU A 66 -9.87 -1.86 -7.05
N GLN A 67 -10.13 -0.75 -7.75
CA GLN A 67 -10.13 -0.73 -9.22
C GLN A 67 -8.71 -0.71 -9.81
N ILE A 68 -7.67 -0.66 -8.97
CA ILE A 68 -6.26 -0.65 -9.36
C ILE A 68 -5.75 -2.08 -9.36
N ARG A 69 -5.14 -2.50 -10.48
CA ARG A 69 -4.63 -3.86 -10.62
C ARG A 69 -3.41 -4.02 -9.71
N GLY A 70 -3.56 -4.83 -8.67
CA GLY A 70 -2.54 -5.06 -7.64
C GLY A 70 -2.93 -4.56 -6.24
N ILE A 71 -4.07 -3.87 -6.10
CA ILE A 71 -4.67 -3.57 -4.80
C ILE A 71 -5.85 -4.52 -4.59
N GLY A 72 -5.68 -5.44 -3.64
CA GLY A 72 -6.75 -6.33 -3.19
C GLY A 72 -7.44 -5.81 -1.92
N PRO A 73 -8.51 -6.48 -1.45
CA PRO A 73 -9.19 -6.14 -0.20
C PRO A 73 -8.23 -6.12 0.99
N THR A 74 -7.34 -7.12 1.09
CA THR A 74 -6.32 -7.19 2.14
C THR A 74 -5.35 -5.99 2.11
N SER A 75 -4.97 -5.54 0.91
CA SER A 75 -4.14 -4.34 0.79
C SER A 75 -4.92 -3.10 1.22
N LEU A 76 -6.17 -2.97 0.80
CA LEU A 76 -7.02 -1.84 1.14
C LEU A 76 -7.25 -1.72 2.65
N GLU A 77 -7.46 -2.83 3.36
CA GLU A 77 -7.57 -2.84 4.83
C GLU A 77 -6.31 -2.27 5.51
N GLY A 78 -5.12 -2.63 4.99
CA GLY A 78 -3.86 -2.08 5.48
C GLY A 78 -3.61 -0.62 5.10
N LEU A 79 -4.16 -0.18 3.96
CA LEU A 79 -4.02 1.20 3.47
C LEU A 79 -4.99 2.17 4.15
N GLY A 80 -6.18 1.71 4.53
CA GLY A 80 -7.24 2.49 5.17
C GLY A 80 -6.76 3.49 6.24
N PRO A 81 -5.90 3.11 7.22
CA PRO A 81 -5.41 4.04 8.23
C PRO A 81 -4.45 5.13 7.70
N TYR A 82 -3.85 4.94 6.52
CA TYR A 82 -2.83 5.83 5.93
C TYR A 82 -3.35 6.68 4.76
N VAL A 83 -4.51 6.36 4.20
CA VAL A 83 -5.05 7.04 3.01
C VAL A 83 -6.36 7.76 3.31
N LYS A 84 -6.59 8.87 2.62
CA LYS A 84 -7.87 9.57 2.59
C LYS A 84 -8.16 10.12 1.19
N VAL A 85 -9.41 10.43 0.90
CA VAL A 85 -9.84 11.04 -0.38
C VAL A 85 -10.29 12.50 -0.20
N GLU A 86 -10.62 12.90 1.03
CA GLU A 86 -11.10 14.25 1.37
C GLU A 86 -10.07 15.02 2.22
N GLY A 87 -10.11 16.36 2.12
CA GLY A 87 -9.24 17.28 2.87
C GLY A 87 -7.84 17.47 2.28
N GLU A 88 -6.94 18.18 2.97
CA GLU A 88 -5.54 18.32 2.55
C GLU A 88 -4.68 17.20 3.16
N THR A 89 -3.56 16.80 2.55
CA THR A 89 -2.64 15.81 3.15
C THR A 89 -2.16 16.32 4.50
N GLU A 90 -2.41 15.57 5.57
CA GLU A 90 -2.06 15.96 6.94
C GLU A 90 -1.06 14.97 7.53
N LYS A 91 0.10 15.50 7.91
CA LYS A 91 1.06 14.80 8.76
C LYS A 91 0.49 14.79 10.17
N LEU A 92 0.12 13.61 10.70
CA LEU A 92 -0.17 13.53 12.13
C LEU A 92 1.12 13.86 12.88
N ARG A 93 1.08 14.98 13.61
CA ARG A 93 2.16 15.46 14.48
C ARG A 93 2.27 14.62 15.75
#